data_AF-X8CJX2-F1
#
_entry.id   AF-X8CJX2-F1
#
_cell.length_a   1.000
_cell.length_b   1.000
_cell.length_c   1.000
_cell.angle_alpha   90.00
_cell.angle_beta   90.00
_cell.angle_gamma   90.00
#
_symmetry.space_group_name_H-M   'P 1'
#
loop_
_entity.id
_entity.type
_entity.pdbx_description
1 polymer ?
#
loop_
_entity_poly.entity_id
_entity_poly.type
_entity_poly.pdbx_seq_one_letter_code
_entity_poly.pdbx_strand_id
1 'polypeptide(L)'
;MGAGAWGTALAKVLVEAGGPETHVTLWARRPELAERINATRSNPDYLPGTSLPAGIRATADAAEALQNASTVLLGVPAQTMRSNLERWTPLLREGATLVSLAKGIELGTLMRMSQVIVAVTGVDPAHVAVISGRTWPARSPDASRPRPWSPAVTRAGPSPCSAC
;
A
#
# COMPACT_ATOMS: atom_id res chain seq x y z
N MET A 1 -4.17 0.68 1.71
CA MET A 1 -4.62 -0.67 2.12
C MET A 1 -3.48 -1.48 2.73
N GLY A 2 -3.37 -1.50 4.07
CA GLY A 2 -2.41 -2.32 4.80
C GLY A 2 -1.55 -1.53 5.79
N ALA A 3 -1.84 -1.65 7.09
CA ALA A 3 -1.13 -0.97 8.18
C ALA A 3 0.17 -1.66 8.64
N GLY A 4 0.85 -2.37 7.73
CA GLY A 4 2.16 -2.94 7.99
C GLY A 4 3.27 -1.89 7.94
N ALA A 5 4.53 -2.32 8.06
CA ALA A 5 5.69 -1.41 8.10
C ALA A 5 5.73 -0.47 6.88
N TRP A 6 5.56 -1.05 5.68
CA TRP A 6 5.60 -0.31 4.43
C TRP A 6 4.42 0.61 4.17
N GLY A 7 3.20 0.14 4.43
CA GLY A 7 2.01 0.98 4.26
C GLY A 7 2.01 2.15 5.24
N THR A 8 2.48 1.94 6.47
CA THR A 8 2.62 3.00 7.47
C THR A 8 3.73 4.00 7.09
N ALA A 9 4.89 3.52 6.66
CA ALA A 9 6.01 4.38 6.27
C ALA A 9 5.65 5.26 5.05
N LEU A 10 5.01 4.68 4.03
CA LEU A 10 4.57 5.46 2.86
C LEU A 10 3.43 6.42 3.19
N ALA A 11 2.50 6.05 4.07
CA ALA A 11 1.46 6.98 4.52
C ALA A 11 2.09 8.24 5.16
N LYS A 12 3.14 8.06 5.98
CA LYS A 12 3.92 9.17 6.55
C LYS A 12 4.59 10.01 5.47
N VAL A 13 5.33 9.38 4.55
CA VAL A 13 6.03 10.10 3.47
C VAL A 13 5.06 10.89 2.59
N LEU A 14 3.90 10.32 2.27
CA LEU A 14 2.88 10.98 1.44
C LEU A 14 2.34 12.24 2.10
N VAL A 15 1.98 12.18 3.39
CA VAL A 15 1.48 13.34 4.12
C VAL A 15 2.58 14.41 4.31
N GLU A 16 3.82 14.00 4.61
CA GLU A 16 4.93 14.94 4.78
C GLU A 16 5.32 15.63 3.47
N ALA A 17 5.32 14.91 2.35
CA ALA A 17 5.68 15.47 1.05
C ALA A 17 4.55 16.26 0.39
N GLY A 18 3.29 15.89 0.66
CA GLY A 18 2.11 16.52 0.04
C GLY A 18 1.61 17.77 0.77
N GLY A 19 2.16 18.09 1.95
CA GLY A 19 1.78 19.28 2.71
C GLY A 19 0.48 19.13 3.51
N PRO A 20 -0.03 20.22 4.12
CA PRO A 20 -1.08 20.17 5.14
C PRO A 20 -2.44 19.67 4.63
N GLU A 21 -2.73 19.81 3.34
CA GLU A 21 -3.98 19.36 2.71
C GLU A 21 -3.99 17.85 2.37
N THR A 22 -2.84 17.18 2.52
CA THR A 22 -2.73 15.77 2.16
C THR A 22 -3.22 14.88 3.29
N HIS A 23 -4.27 14.13 3.00
CA HIS A 23 -4.85 13.15 3.92
C HIS A 23 -4.65 11.72 3.42
N VAL A 24 -4.33 10.81 4.34
CA VAL A 24 -4.17 9.38 4.04
C VAL A 24 -4.99 8.56 5.02
N THR A 25 -5.90 7.73 4.47
CA THR A 25 -6.62 6.72 5.25
C THR A 25 -5.88 5.38 5.21
N LEU A 26 -5.38 4.94 6.37
CA LEU A 26 -4.61 3.71 6.54
C LEU A 26 -5.53 2.58 7.00
N TRP A 27 -5.85 1.66 6.09
CA TRP A 27 -6.59 0.46 6.45
C TRP A 27 -5.73 -0.51 7.28
N ALA A 28 -6.20 -0.84 8.48
CA ALA A 28 -5.64 -1.86 9.36
C ALA A 28 -6.62 -3.04 9.48
N ARG A 29 -6.15 -4.27 9.26
CA ARG A 29 -6.99 -5.47 9.39
C ARG A 29 -7.60 -5.66 10.79
N ARG A 30 -6.91 -5.14 11.81
CA ARG A 30 -7.21 -5.30 13.23
C ARG A 30 -7.81 -3.99 13.76
N PRO A 31 -9.08 -3.96 14.24
CA PRO A 31 -9.70 -2.74 14.78
C PRO A 31 -8.88 -2.09 15.90
N GLU A 32 -8.35 -2.89 16.82
CA GLU A 32 -7.55 -2.41 17.94
C GLU A 32 -6.24 -1.74 17.49
N LEU A 33 -5.72 -2.09 16.31
CA LEU A 33 -4.56 -1.42 15.72
C LEU A 33 -4.95 -0.06 15.13
N ALA A 34 -6.09 0.04 14.45
CA ALA A 34 -6.58 1.31 13.93
C ALA A 34 -6.87 2.31 15.06
N GLU A 35 -7.57 1.86 16.11
CA GLU A 35 -7.86 2.66 17.30
C GLU A 35 -6.57 3.17 17.96
N ARG A 36 -5.60 2.28 18.18
CA ARG A 36 -4.30 2.65 18.73
C ARG A 36 -3.59 3.68 17.86
N ILE A 37 -3.52 3.49 16.55
CA ILE A 37 -2.87 4.46 15.63
C ILE A 37 -3.54 5.84 15.72
N ASN A 38 -4.87 5.88 15.80
CA ASN A 38 -5.62 7.13 15.93
C ASN A 38 -5.36 7.82 17.29
N ALA A 39 -5.35 7.06 18.38
CA ALA A 39 -5.15 7.58 19.73
C ALA A 39 -3.71 8.01 20.01
N THR A 40 -2.72 7.21 19.61
CA THR A 40 -1.32 7.41 19.98
C THR A 40 -0.49 8.04 18.88
N ARG A 41 -1.05 8.21 17.67
CA ARG A 41 -0.34 8.72 16.49
C ARG A 41 0.91 7.90 16.17
N SER A 42 0.90 6.60 16.48
CA SER A 42 2.07 5.73 16.33
C SER A 42 1.67 4.30 16.00
N ASN A 43 2.58 3.57 15.35
CA ASN A 43 2.40 2.15 15.02
C ASN A 43 3.63 1.35 15.45
N PRO A 44 3.86 1.15 16.76
CA PRO A 44 5.11 0.59 17.27
C PRO A 44 5.39 -0.85 16.80
N ASP A 45 4.33 -1.64 16.54
CA ASP A 45 4.44 -3.02 16.04
C ASP A 45 5.13 -3.10 14.67
N TYR A 46 4.97 -2.06 13.84
CA TYR A 46 5.38 -2.06 12.44
C TYR A 46 6.35 -0.94 12.07
N LEU A 47 6.38 0.15 12.82
CA LEU A 47 7.23 1.32 12.62
C LEU A 47 7.59 1.95 13.99
N PRO A 48 8.45 1.28 14.79
CA PRO A 48 8.81 1.73 16.13
C PRO A 48 9.53 3.08 16.13
N GLY A 49 9.31 3.87 17.19
CA GLY A 49 9.98 5.15 17.38
C GLY A 49 9.54 6.28 16.43
N THR A 50 8.49 6.07 15.63
CA THR A 50 8.03 7.05 14.64
C THR A 50 6.67 7.62 15.01
N SER A 51 6.59 8.96 15.08
CA SER A 51 5.32 9.68 15.19
C SER A 51 4.70 9.88 13.81
N LEU A 52 3.38 9.70 13.70
CA LEU A 52 2.63 9.85 12.47
C LEU A 52 2.07 11.28 12.35
N PRO A 53 2.13 11.91 11.15
CA PRO A 53 1.62 13.27 10.91
C PRO A 53 0.10 13.33 10.84
N ALA A 54 -0.51 14.40 11.38
CA ALA A 54 -1.96 14.51 11.64
C ALA A 54 -2.88 14.19 10.44
N GLY A 55 -2.40 14.35 9.21
CA GLY A 55 -3.11 13.95 7.99
C GLY A 55 -3.35 12.43 7.84
N ILE A 56 -2.77 11.58 8.69
CA ILE A 56 -3.02 10.12 8.67
C ILE A 56 -4.15 9.76 9.64
N ARG A 57 -5.15 9.04 9.14
CA ARG A 57 -6.20 8.40 9.95
C ARG A 57 -6.23 6.91 9.66
N ALA A 58 -6.38 6.06 10.67
CA ALA A 58 -6.52 4.63 10.49
C ALA A 58 -7.98 4.17 10.65
N THR A 59 -8.35 3.12 9.92
CA THR A 59 -9.66 2.47 10.05
C THR A 59 -9.54 0.96 9.81
N ALA A 60 -10.47 0.19 10.36
CA ALA A 60 -10.62 -1.23 10.05
C ALA A 60 -11.64 -1.50 8.94
N ASP A 61 -12.46 -0.50 8.59
CA ASP A 61 -13.43 -0.60 7.52
C ASP A 61 -12.76 -0.34 6.17
N ALA A 62 -12.82 -1.33 5.29
CA ALA A 62 -12.29 -1.22 3.94
C ALA A 62 -13.10 -0.25 3.07
N ALA A 63 -14.41 -0.17 3.27
CA ALA A 63 -15.27 0.75 2.52
C ALA A 63 -14.92 2.19 2.87
N GLU A 64 -14.78 2.49 4.16
CA GLU A 64 -14.30 3.79 4.62
C GLU A 64 -12.90 4.14 4.07
N ALA A 65 -11.97 3.17 4.10
CA ALA A 65 -10.62 3.41 3.61
C ALA A 65 -10.51 3.69 2.11
N LEU A 66 -11.45 3.15 1.32
CA LEU A 66 -11.48 3.28 -0.14
C LEU A 66 -12.41 4.40 -0.61
N GLN A 67 -13.26 4.93 0.28
CA GLN A 67 -14.19 6.00 -0.05
C GLN A 67 -13.44 7.22 -0.59
N ASN A 68 -13.81 7.64 -1.82
CA ASN A 68 -13.21 8.76 -2.54
C ASN A 68 -11.70 8.67 -2.79
N ALA A 69 -11.07 7.50 -2.61
CA ALA A 69 -9.66 7.32 -2.85
C ALA A 69 -9.36 7.35 -4.37
N SER A 70 -8.65 8.39 -4.81
CA SER A 70 -8.15 8.49 -6.20
C SER A 70 -6.91 7.64 -6.44
N THR A 71 -6.13 7.38 -5.40
CA THR A 71 -4.92 6.54 -5.43
C THR A 71 -4.95 5.56 -4.26
N VAL A 72 -4.77 4.26 -4.55
CA VAL A 72 -4.85 3.19 -3.56
C VAL A 72 -3.52 2.44 -3.51
N LEU A 73 -2.80 2.60 -2.39
CA LEU A 73 -1.58 1.84 -2.12
C LEU A 73 -1.92 0.47 -1.53
N LEU A 74 -1.53 -0.60 -2.23
CA LEU A 74 -1.78 -1.99 -1.88
C LEU A 74 -0.56 -2.56 -1.14
N GLY A 75 -0.60 -2.45 0.19
CA GLY A 75 0.44 -2.86 1.14
C GLY A 75 0.14 -4.17 1.87
N VAL A 76 -0.56 -5.11 1.22
CA VAL A 76 -0.83 -6.44 1.75
C VAL A 76 0.13 -7.49 1.17
N PRO A 77 0.38 -8.61 1.88
CA PRO A 77 1.22 -9.69 1.36
C PRO A 77 0.71 -10.23 0.01
N ALA A 78 1.64 -10.59 -0.89
CA ALA A 78 1.34 -11.04 -2.25
C ALA A 78 0.31 -12.18 -2.29
N GLN A 79 0.46 -13.18 -1.41
CA GLN A 79 -0.42 -14.36 -1.37
C GLN A 79 -1.85 -14.06 -0.90
N THR A 80 -2.05 -12.90 -0.27
CA THR A 80 -3.38 -12.46 0.16
C THR A 80 -3.96 -11.37 -0.73
N MET A 81 -3.20 -10.91 -1.74
CA MET A 81 -3.58 -9.77 -2.58
C MET A 81 -4.87 -10.06 -3.34
N ARG A 82 -4.98 -11.21 -4.01
CA ARG A 82 -6.16 -11.58 -4.81
C ARG A 82 -7.44 -11.58 -4.00
N SER A 83 -7.49 -12.34 -2.90
CA SER A 83 -8.69 -12.45 -2.07
C SER A 83 -9.06 -11.14 -1.37
N ASN A 84 -8.10 -10.25 -1.13
CA ASN A 84 -8.39 -8.88 -0.68
C ASN A 84 -8.98 -8.05 -1.81
N LEU A 85 -8.39 -8.09 -3.01
CA LEU A 85 -8.88 -7.36 -4.18
C LEU A 85 -10.30 -7.79 -4.55
N GLU A 86 -10.63 -9.09 -4.55
CA GLU A 86 -12.00 -9.58 -4.82
C GLU A 86 -13.04 -8.92 -3.90
N ARG A 87 -12.68 -8.65 -2.64
CA ARG A 87 -13.54 -7.95 -1.67
C ARG A 87 -13.53 -6.43 -1.84
N TRP A 88 -12.45 -5.86 -2.34
CA TRP A 88 -12.28 -4.42 -2.47
C TRP A 88 -12.72 -3.86 -3.82
N THR A 89 -12.71 -4.67 -4.89
CA THR A 89 -13.10 -4.26 -6.24
C THR A 89 -14.43 -3.51 -6.27
N PRO A 90 -15.50 -3.96 -5.59
CA PRO A 90 -16.79 -3.24 -5.58
C PRO A 90 -16.75 -1.88 -4.89
N LEU A 91 -15.72 -1.61 -4.08
CA LEU A 91 -15.54 -0.40 -3.28
C LEU A 91 -14.57 0.59 -3.95
N LEU A 92 -13.86 0.17 -5.00
CA LEU A 92 -12.92 1.02 -5.70
C LEU A 92 -13.66 2.10 -6.48
N ARG A 93 -13.20 3.34 -6.35
CA ARG A 93 -13.64 4.44 -7.21
C ARG A 93 -13.24 4.14 -8.66
N GLU A 94 -14.15 4.42 -9.59
CA GLU A 94 -13.84 4.35 -11.02
C GLU A 94 -12.66 5.27 -11.39
N GLY A 95 -11.72 4.73 -12.16
CA GLY A 95 -10.51 5.45 -12.54
C GLY A 95 -9.45 5.60 -11.44
N ALA A 96 -9.61 4.96 -10.27
CA ALA A 96 -8.60 4.99 -9.23
C ALA A 96 -7.27 4.36 -9.71
N THR A 97 -6.15 4.99 -9.34
CA THR A 97 -4.81 4.44 -9.58
C THR A 97 -4.45 3.44 -8.49
N LEU A 98 -4.12 2.21 -8.87
CA LEU A 98 -3.75 1.13 -7.95
C LEU A 98 -2.23 0.95 -7.93
N VAL A 99 -1.63 1.06 -6.74
CA VAL A 99 -0.18 1.02 -6.57
C VAL A 99 0.23 -0.17 -5.74
N SER A 100 0.83 -1.19 -6.35
CA SER A 100 1.36 -2.35 -5.64
C SER A 100 2.62 -1.98 -4.86
N LEU A 101 2.61 -2.26 -3.56
CA LEU A 101 3.80 -2.22 -2.70
C LEU A 101 4.36 -3.62 -2.43
N ALA A 102 3.57 -4.65 -2.76
CA ALA A 102 3.91 -6.03 -2.49
C ALA A 102 5.03 -6.52 -3.42
N LYS A 103 6.02 -7.19 -2.83
CA LYS A 103 7.00 -7.98 -3.55
C LYS A 103 6.57 -9.44 -3.58
N GLY A 104 6.74 -10.09 -4.73
CA GLY A 104 6.48 -11.51 -4.91
C GLY A 104 5.59 -11.83 -6.10
N ILE A 105 5.37 -13.13 -6.28
CA ILE A 105 4.54 -13.74 -7.31
C ILE A 105 3.44 -14.52 -6.60
N GLU A 106 2.22 -14.51 -7.15
CA GLU A 106 1.14 -15.34 -6.65
C GLU A 106 1.43 -16.83 -6.89
N LEU A 107 1.38 -17.63 -5.84
CA LEU A 107 1.52 -19.08 -5.95
C LEU A 107 0.30 -19.66 -6.66
N GLY A 108 0.53 -20.64 -7.55
CA GLY A 108 -0.51 -21.25 -8.37
C GLY A 108 -0.63 -20.62 -9.76
N THR A 109 -0.82 -19.30 -9.84
CA THR A 109 -0.96 -18.61 -11.15
C THR A 109 0.36 -18.12 -11.74
N LEU A 110 1.40 -17.99 -10.90
CA LEU A 110 2.68 -17.39 -11.25
C LEU A 110 2.57 -15.93 -11.75
N MET A 111 1.47 -15.26 -11.45
CA MET A 111 1.26 -13.86 -11.81
C MET A 111 2.02 -12.90 -10.89
N ARG A 112 2.62 -11.86 -11.48
CA ARG A 112 3.13 -10.71 -10.73
C ARG A 112 1.96 -9.89 -10.18
N MET A 113 2.18 -9.14 -9.09
CA MET A 113 1.10 -8.42 -8.42
C MET A 113 0.36 -7.41 -9.31
N SER A 114 1.04 -6.76 -10.26
CA SER A 114 0.39 -5.91 -11.26
C SER A 114 -0.58 -6.68 -12.16
N GLN A 115 -0.24 -7.91 -12.54
CA GLN A 115 -1.12 -8.79 -13.33
C GLN A 115 -2.30 -9.29 -12.49
N VAL A 116 -2.06 -9.65 -11.22
CA VAL A 116 -3.14 -10.02 -10.29
C VAL A 116 -4.13 -8.86 -10.12
N ILE A 117 -3.63 -7.63 -9.97
CA ILE A 117 -4.47 -6.43 -9.86
C ILE A 117 -5.39 -6.31 -11.07
N VAL A 118 -4.83 -6.29 -12.29
CA VAL A 118 -5.61 -6.17 -13.53
C VAL A 118 -6.59 -7.34 -13.67
N ALA A 119 -6.16 -8.57 -13.39
CA ALA A 119 -6.99 -9.76 -13.55
C ALA A 119 -8.20 -9.80 -12.60
N VAL A 120 -8.10 -9.19 -11.40
CA VAL A 120 -9.17 -9.21 -10.40
C VAL A 120 -10.06 -7.97 -10.50
N THR A 121 -9.49 -6.80 -10.75
CA THR A 121 -10.25 -5.54 -10.75
C THR A 121 -10.77 -5.15 -12.13
N GLY A 122 -10.20 -5.71 -13.21
CA GLY A 122 -10.52 -5.30 -14.58
C GLY A 122 -10.06 -3.89 -14.94
N VAL A 123 -9.26 -3.24 -14.09
CA VAL A 123 -8.78 -1.88 -14.32
C VAL A 123 -7.83 -1.82 -15.52
N ASP A 124 -7.84 -0.70 -16.23
CA ASP A 124 -6.85 -0.41 -17.26
C ASP A 124 -5.42 -0.53 -16.68
N PRO A 125 -4.51 -1.33 -17.30
CA PRO A 125 -3.11 -1.40 -16.90
C PRO A 125 -2.41 -0.04 -16.73
N ALA A 126 -2.82 1.00 -17.47
CA ALA A 126 -2.31 2.36 -17.34
C ALA A 126 -2.58 2.99 -15.95
N HIS A 127 -3.57 2.48 -15.22
CA HIS A 127 -3.91 2.88 -13.86
C HIS A 127 -3.24 2.00 -12.80
N VAL A 128 -2.39 1.06 -13.18
CA VAL A 128 -1.64 0.22 -12.25
C VAL A 128 -0.18 0.66 -12.22
N ALA A 129 0.36 0.85 -11.02
CA ALA A 129 1.77 1.11 -10.79
C ALA A 129 2.34 0.17 -9.74
N VAL A 130 3.66 0.03 -9.74
CA VAL A 130 4.41 -0.78 -8.77
C VAL A 130 5.50 0.08 -8.18
N ILE A 131 5.58 0.10 -6.85
CA ILE A 131 6.72 0.67 -6.14
C ILE A 131 7.67 -0.48 -5.82
N SER A 132 8.88 -0.40 -6.37
CA SER A 132 9.94 -1.37 -6.14
C SER A 132 11.20 -0.67 -5.62
N GLY A 133 12.01 -1.37 -4.82
CA GLY A 133 13.21 -0.80 -4.22
C GLY A 133 13.68 -1.61 -3.03
N ARG A 134 14.85 -1.28 -2.46
CA ARG A 134 15.31 -1.92 -1.21
C ARG A 134 14.29 -1.63 -0.11
N THR A 135 13.74 -2.70 0.45
CA THR A 135 12.86 -2.65 1.62
C THR A 135 13.77 -2.85 2.82
N TRP A 136 13.96 -1.82 3.66
CA TRP A 136 14.74 -1.98 4.89
C TRP A 136 14.05 -3.01 5.80
N PRO A 137 14.75 -4.01 6.34
CA PRO A 137 14.15 -4.92 7.30
C PRO A 137 13.85 -4.17 8.60
N ALA A 138 12.66 -4.36 9.17
CA ALA A 138 12.26 -3.74 10.45
C ALA A 138 13.17 -4.12 11.65
N ARG A 139 14.10 -5.06 11.49
CA ARG A 139 15.12 -5.45 12.47
C ARG A 139 16.52 -5.35 11.86
N SER A 140 17.20 -4.25 12.12
CA SER A 140 18.64 -4.13 11.93
C SER A 140 19.21 -3.26 13.06
N PRO A 141 20.37 -3.59 13.63
CA PRO A 141 20.96 -2.86 14.75
C PRO A 141 21.41 -1.41 14.44
N ASP A 142 21.43 -0.99 13.16
CA ASP A 142 21.84 0.35 12.68
C ASP A 142 20.63 1.23 12.25
N ALA A 143 19.53 1.20 13.01
CA ALA A 143 18.29 1.93 12.69
C ALA A 143 18.31 3.44 13.04
N SER A 144 19.41 3.96 13.59
CA SER A 144 19.46 5.29 14.22
C SER A 144 19.70 6.45 13.25
N ARG A 145 19.94 6.19 11.95
CA ARG A 145 20.28 7.24 10.99
C ARG A 145 19.43 7.17 9.72
N PRO A 146 18.63 8.22 9.40
CA PRO A 146 17.92 8.28 8.13
C PRO A 146 18.96 8.35 7.00
N ARG A 147 18.96 7.34 6.11
CA ARG A 147 19.70 7.39 4.85
C ARG A 147 18.75 7.84 3.73
N PRO A 148 19.23 8.60 2.74
CA PRO A 148 18.44 8.92 1.56
C PRO A 148 18.00 7.61 0.89
N TRP A 149 16.70 7.52 0.63
CA TRP A 149 16.06 6.36 0.02
C TRP A 149 15.26 6.80 -1.20
N SER A 150 15.54 6.19 -2.36
CA SER A 150 14.87 6.46 -3.63
C SER A 150 14.24 5.17 -4.17
N PRO A 151 12.93 4.93 -3.95
CA PRO A 151 12.24 3.83 -4.61
C PRO A 151 12.02 4.10 -6.10
N ALA A 152 12.03 3.05 -6.91
CA ALA A 152 11.61 3.10 -8.30
C ALA A 152 10.10 2.90 -8.39
N VAL A 153 9.41 3.81 -9.06
CA VAL A 153 7.99 3.67 -9.40
C VAL A 153 7.89 3.34 -10.88
N THR A 154 7.20 2.25 -11.21
CA THR A 154 7.03 1.81 -12.61
C THR A 154 5.57 1.55 -12.88
N ARG A 155 5.04 2.05 -13.99
CA ARG A 155 3.68 1.73 -14.45
C ARG A 155 3.64 0.29 -14.95
N ALA A 156 2.50 -0.37 -14.79
CA ALA A 156 2.28 -1.65 -15.44
C ALA A 156 2.25 -1.40 -16.96
N GLY A 157 3.29 -1.88 -17.65
CA GLY A 157 3.28 -1.95 -19.10
C GLY A 157 2.50 -3.16 -19.60
N PRO A 158 2.14 -3.19 -20.90
CA PRO A 158 1.61 -4.41 -21.52
C PRO A 158 2.59 -5.57 -21.36
N SER A 159 2.08 -6.79 -21.19
CA SER A 159 2.91 -7.99 -21.11
C SER A 159 3.71 -8.17 -22.41
N PRO A 160 5.04 -8.37 -22.38
CA PRO A 160 5.85 -8.52 -23.60
C PRO A 160 5.72 -9.90 -24.27
N CYS A 161 4.65 -10.66 -24.02
CA CYS A 161 4.52 -12.03 -24.49
C CYS A 161 3.25 -12.21 -25.33
N SER A 162 3.39 -11.90 -26.62
CA SER A 162 2.49 -12.34 -27.69
C SER A 162 3.33 -12.62 -28.93
N ALA A 163 4.25 -13.59 -28.83
CA ALA A 163 4.90 -14.26 -29.96
C ALA A 163 5.73 -15.46 -29.46
N CYS A 164 5.15 -16.66 -29.53
CA CYS A 164 5.86 -17.91 -29.80
C CYS A 164 5.02 -18.66 -30.84
#